data_AF-A0A9P1CXM3-F1
#
_entry.id   AF-A0A9P1CXM3-F1
#
_cell.length_a   1.000
_cell.length_b   1.000
_cell.length_c   1.000
_cell.angle_alpha   90.00
_cell.angle_beta   90.00
_cell.angle_gamma   90.00
#
_symmetry.space_group_name_H-M   'P 1'
#
loop_
_entity.id
_entity.type
_entity.pdbx_description
1 polymer ?
#
loop_
_entity_poly.entity_id
_entity_poly.type
_entity_poly.pdbx_seq_one_letter_code
_entity_poly.pdbx_strand_id
1 'polypeptide(L)'
;MEEENDMDQAHGSARGTSKPWKKHEDRCHLRFTARTNKPFILERSEYETYRGHIREGAEECYVSFPGRYVSGWDALTSERQNYSVACLFLCTPEDGLGQHYREEASGPCLCHTIYGERSFFSYLLVLPGTLTDDEVTRRREIAKHVKAVVIREDATPEARQLAEEEARKTWNENGRVASWGCQGFQDWKENVEEAVKLKQRLKVVFFPGQVGQGKVAWEDLRHELDLWDDIGCEGDQKCEIAYLDKMWKEKGDDWAYDSVDVTDFLKDEFKVGGDVDAFDGQQWWNGTLLGVPKTVPKDPRDAKWVVQSQDSKSRKLWSSSSQTARLRWQ
;
A
#
# COMPACT_ATOMS: atom_id res chain seq x y z
N MET A 1 48.30 61.26 -2.69
CA MET A 1 48.27 59.78 -2.65
C MET A 1 47.68 59.38 -3.98
N GLU A 2 48.43 58.58 -4.72
CA GLU A 2 48.47 58.52 -6.19
C GLU A 2 47.17 58.03 -6.83
N GLU A 3 46.71 58.76 -7.84
CA GLU A 3 45.81 58.26 -8.90
C GLU A 3 46.46 58.67 -10.22
N GLU A 4 47.12 57.73 -10.90
CA GLU A 4 47.51 57.88 -12.29
C GLU A 4 47.14 56.62 -13.07
N ASN A 5 46.51 56.88 -14.21
CA ASN A 5 46.17 55.97 -15.29
C ASN A 5 47.42 55.46 -16.01
N ASP A 6 47.37 54.21 -16.45
CA ASP A 6 47.75 53.70 -17.79
C ASP A 6 47.87 52.16 -17.65
N MET A 7 47.09 51.31 -18.31
CA MET A 7 46.84 51.19 -19.75
C MET A 7 48.13 51.16 -20.59
N ASP A 8 48.86 50.05 -20.52
CA ASP A 8 49.07 49.15 -21.67
C ASP A 8 50.12 48.10 -21.31
N GLN A 9 49.85 46.83 -21.66
CA GLN A 9 50.61 46.09 -22.67
C GLN A 9 50.25 44.61 -22.67
N ALA A 10 50.06 44.14 -23.90
CA ALA A 10 49.76 42.78 -24.29
C ALA A 10 50.91 41.81 -24.04
N HIS A 11 50.55 40.54 -23.88
CA HIS A 11 51.07 39.34 -24.57
C HIS A 11 51.18 38.13 -23.63
N GLY A 12 50.71 36.97 -24.08
CA GLY A 12 51.21 35.70 -23.56
C GLY A 12 50.19 34.59 -23.40
N SER A 13 49.86 33.96 -24.53
CA SER A 13 49.52 32.54 -24.68
C SER A 13 49.73 31.63 -23.45
N ALA A 14 48.67 30.95 -23.00
CA ALA A 14 48.80 29.67 -22.30
C ALA A 14 47.57 28.78 -22.51
N ARG A 15 47.78 27.78 -23.36
CA ARG A 15 47.11 26.47 -23.48
C ARG A 15 46.11 26.16 -22.36
N GLY A 16 44.82 26.24 -22.70
CA GLY A 16 43.75 25.67 -21.89
C GLY A 16 43.80 24.15 -21.93
N THR A 17 44.34 23.53 -20.89
CA THR A 17 44.07 22.12 -20.59
C THR A 17 42.60 22.01 -20.17
N SER A 18 41.75 21.49 -21.05
CA SER A 18 40.38 21.10 -20.72
C SER A 18 40.41 20.01 -19.65
N LYS A 19 40.05 20.35 -18.41
CA LYS A 19 39.69 19.35 -17.41
C LYS A 19 38.46 18.59 -17.92
N PRO A 20 38.46 17.25 -17.92
CA PRO A 20 37.28 16.50 -18.33
C PRO A 20 36.17 16.71 -17.30
N TRP A 21 34.98 16.99 -17.81
CA TRP A 21 33.73 17.07 -17.06
C TRP A 21 33.52 15.74 -16.30
N LYS A 22 33.27 15.82 -14.98
CA LYS A 22 32.92 14.66 -14.17
C LYS A 22 31.51 14.21 -14.54
N LYS A 23 31.36 13.01 -15.11
CA LYS A 23 30.10 12.25 -15.21
C LYS A 23 29.51 12.05 -13.81
N HIS A 24 28.50 12.82 -13.44
CA HIS A 24 27.70 12.62 -12.24
C HIS A 24 26.25 13.00 -12.53
N GLU A 25 25.56 12.26 -13.42
CA GLU A 25 24.16 12.59 -13.76
C GLU A 25 23.20 11.41 -14.01
N ASP A 26 23.60 10.15 -13.73
CA ASP A 26 22.72 8.98 -13.99
C ASP A 26 22.18 8.30 -12.71
N ARG A 27 22.16 9.00 -11.58
CA ARG A 27 21.70 8.44 -10.29
C ARG A 27 20.40 9.11 -9.86
N CYS A 28 19.32 8.34 -9.80
CA CYS A 28 18.06 8.76 -9.19
C CYS A 28 17.85 8.05 -7.84
N HIS A 29 17.08 8.71 -6.97
CA HIS A 29 16.63 8.13 -5.72
C HIS A 29 15.22 7.61 -5.91
N LEU A 30 15.04 6.32 -5.63
CA LEU A 30 13.75 5.66 -5.60
C LEU A 30 12.93 6.18 -4.42
N ARG A 31 11.75 6.74 -4.69
CA ARG A 31 10.75 7.06 -3.66
C ARG A 31 9.67 5.98 -3.66
N PHE A 32 9.60 5.20 -2.58
CA PHE A 32 8.40 4.41 -2.32
C PHE A 32 7.31 5.36 -1.85
N THR A 33 6.31 5.61 -2.69
CA THR A 33 5.18 6.45 -2.33
C THR A 33 4.19 5.60 -1.54
N ALA A 34 4.15 5.80 -0.22
CA ALA A 34 2.98 5.45 0.57
C ALA A 34 1.79 6.25 0.04
N ARG A 35 0.67 5.56 -0.26
CA ARG A 35 -0.58 6.24 -0.59
C ARG A 35 -1.32 6.68 0.68
N THR A 36 -2.18 7.67 0.52
CA THR A 36 -2.99 8.30 1.57
C THR A 36 -3.95 7.34 2.27
N ASN A 37 -4.48 7.77 3.43
CA ASN A 37 -5.15 7.01 4.49
C ASN A 37 -6.54 6.43 4.16
N LYS A 38 -6.84 6.15 2.90
CA LYS A 38 -8.14 5.59 2.51
C LYS A 38 -8.09 4.05 2.49
N PRO A 39 -9.21 3.35 2.72
CA PRO A 39 -9.25 1.90 2.67
C PRO A 39 -8.80 1.41 1.29
N PHE A 40 -7.74 0.59 1.29
CA PHE A 40 -7.03 0.15 0.08
C PHE A 40 -7.96 -0.58 -0.91
N ILE A 41 -8.97 -1.29 -0.39
CA ILE A 41 -10.00 -2.04 -1.12
C ILE A 41 -10.80 -1.14 -2.09
N LEU A 42 -11.04 0.13 -1.74
CA LEU A 42 -11.88 1.04 -2.55
C LEU A 42 -11.08 1.87 -3.57
N GLU A 43 -9.75 1.85 -3.49
CA GLU A 43 -8.90 2.69 -4.33
C GLU A 43 -8.43 2.04 -5.63
N ARG A 44 -8.54 0.72 -5.80
CA ARG A 44 -7.93 0.02 -6.95
C ARG A 44 -8.90 -0.88 -7.69
N SER A 45 -9.53 -0.31 -8.72
CA SER A 45 -10.35 -1.02 -9.71
C SER A 45 -9.55 -1.79 -10.77
N GLU A 46 -8.22 -1.76 -10.70
CA GLU A 46 -7.32 -2.29 -11.73
C GLU A 46 -6.62 -3.58 -11.33
N TYR A 47 -6.89 -4.08 -10.12
CA TYR A 47 -6.24 -5.26 -9.58
C TYR A 47 -7.06 -6.49 -9.85
N GLU A 48 -6.35 -7.55 -10.20
CA GLU A 48 -6.88 -8.90 -10.12
C GLU A 48 -7.02 -9.27 -8.65
N THR A 49 -8.12 -9.93 -8.32
CA THR A 49 -8.31 -10.46 -6.98
C THR A 49 -7.19 -11.43 -6.63
N TYR A 50 -6.67 -11.29 -5.42
CA TYR A 50 -5.73 -12.25 -4.82
C TYR A 50 -6.38 -12.91 -3.61
N ARG A 51 -6.55 -14.23 -3.67
CA ARG A 51 -7.25 -15.02 -2.64
C ARG A 51 -6.35 -15.60 -1.55
N GLY A 52 -5.10 -15.15 -1.49
CA GLY A 52 -4.10 -15.85 -0.72
C GLY A 52 -3.67 -17.15 -1.41
N HIS A 53 -2.56 -17.69 -0.94
CA HIS A 53 -1.97 -18.91 -1.46
C HIS A 53 -1.13 -19.57 -0.37
N ILE A 54 -1.70 -20.61 0.27
CA ILE A 54 -1.04 -21.39 1.32
C ILE A 54 -0.36 -22.60 0.68
N ARG A 55 0.97 -22.66 0.76
CA ARG A 55 1.80 -23.69 0.12
C ARG A 55 2.16 -24.79 1.10
N GLU A 56 1.99 -26.05 0.71
CA GLU A 56 2.56 -27.16 1.47
C GLU A 56 4.10 -27.06 1.50
N GLY A 57 4.69 -27.32 2.66
CA GLY A 57 6.14 -27.32 2.84
C GLY A 57 6.80 -25.93 2.94
N ALA A 58 6.06 -24.83 2.75
CA ALA A 58 6.58 -23.50 3.06
C ALA A 58 6.83 -23.36 4.58
N GLU A 59 7.95 -22.76 4.96
CA GLU A 59 8.30 -22.54 6.37
C GLU A 59 7.60 -21.33 6.98
N GLU A 60 7.26 -20.34 6.15
CA GLU A 60 6.78 -19.03 6.58
C GLU A 60 5.50 -18.65 5.83
N CYS A 61 4.63 -17.88 6.49
CA CYS A 61 3.41 -17.35 5.91
C CYS A 61 3.26 -15.86 6.23
N TYR A 62 3.20 -15.02 5.19
CA TYR A 62 2.85 -13.61 5.36
C TYR A 62 1.34 -13.48 5.51
N VAL A 63 0.92 -13.20 6.73
CA VAL A 63 -0.49 -13.14 7.12
C VAL A 63 -1.05 -11.73 7.13
N SER A 64 -0.21 -10.69 7.17
CA SER A 64 -0.68 -9.32 7.02
C SER A 64 0.38 -8.46 6.33
N PHE A 65 -0.04 -7.67 5.35
CA PHE A 65 0.84 -6.78 4.59
C PHE A 65 0.17 -5.44 4.29
N PRO A 66 0.88 -4.30 4.42
CA PRO A 66 0.33 -2.99 4.16
C PRO A 66 0.13 -2.75 2.65
N GLY A 67 -1.12 -2.68 2.21
CA GLY A 67 -1.50 -2.57 0.80
C GLY A 67 -0.95 -1.31 0.12
N ARG A 68 -0.76 -0.20 0.86
CA ARG A 68 -0.19 1.05 0.33
C ARG A 68 1.19 0.88 -0.32
N TYR A 69 1.94 -0.18 0.01
CA TYR A 69 3.23 -0.49 -0.62
C TYR A 69 3.03 -1.44 -1.80
N VAL A 70 2.45 -0.91 -2.88
CA VAL A 70 2.14 -1.65 -4.11
C VAL A 70 3.26 -2.57 -4.58
N SER A 71 4.48 -2.08 -4.59
CA SER A 71 5.63 -2.83 -5.07
C SER A 71 6.03 -3.96 -4.14
N GLY A 72 5.82 -3.75 -2.84
CA GLY A 72 5.96 -4.80 -1.84
C GLY A 72 4.87 -5.85 -2.00
N TRP A 73 3.64 -5.43 -2.31
CA TRP A 73 2.55 -6.36 -2.65
C TRP A 73 2.86 -7.20 -3.90
N ASP A 74 3.33 -6.56 -4.98
CA ASP A 74 3.71 -7.26 -6.22
C ASP A 74 4.86 -8.25 -5.96
N ALA A 75 5.82 -7.91 -5.09
CA ALA A 75 6.90 -8.82 -4.69
C ALA A 75 6.38 -9.99 -3.83
N LEU A 76 5.52 -9.67 -2.86
CA LEU A 76 4.93 -10.61 -1.93
C LEU A 76 4.12 -11.69 -2.65
N THR A 77 3.34 -11.28 -3.64
CA THR A 77 2.40 -12.16 -4.37
C THR A 77 2.99 -12.81 -5.61
N SER A 78 4.28 -12.60 -5.90
CA SER A 78 4.93 -13.21 -7.05
C SER A 78 5.05 -14.74 -6.90
N GLU A 79 4.89 -15.49 -7.99
CA GLU A 79 4.89 -16.97 -7.95
C GLU A 79 6.23 -17.58 -7.52
N ARG A 80 7.32 -16.79 -7.59
CA ARG A 80 8.71 -17.22 -7.34
C ARG A 80 9.04 -17.42 -5.85
N GLN A 81 8.13 -17.06 -4.96
CA GLN A 81 8.37 -17.09 -3.53
C GLN A 81 8.26 -18.50 -2.95
N ASN A 82 9.06 -18.79 -1.94
CA ASN A 82 9.06 -20.05 -1.22
C ASN A 82 8.23 -20.02 0.08
N TYR A 83 7.51 -18.92 0.32
CA TYR A 83 6.62 -18.72 1.46
C TYR A 83 5.15 -18.74 1.04
N SER A 84 4.27 -18.97 2.01
CA SER A 84 2.82 -18.78 1.88
C SER A 84 2.43 -17.31 2.03
N VAL A 85 1.27 -16.95 1.50
CA VAL A 85 0.66 -15.62 1.70
C VAL A 85 -0.81 -15.80 2.04
N ALA A 86 -1.23 -15.51 3.27
CA ALA A 86 -2.65 -15.55 3.65
C ALA A 86 -3.37 -14.23 3.34
N CYS A 87 -2.61 -13.14 3.11
CA CYS A 87 -3.14 -11.82 2.77
C CYS A 87 -4.09 -11.89 1.56
N LEU A 88 -5.15 -11.09 1.60
CA LEU A 88 -6.15 -11.03 0.55
C LEU A 88 -6.22 -9.67 -0.11
N PHE A 89 -6.63 -9.67 -1.37
CA PHE A 89 -7.10 -8.47 -2.03
C PHE A 89 -8.30 -8.81 -2.89
N LEU A 90 -9.51 -8.52 -2.39
CA LEU A 90 -10.77 -8.85 -3.06
C LEU A 90 -11.27 -7.61 -3.80
N CYS A 91 -11.20 -7.63 -5.13
CA CYS A 91 -11.54 -6.48 -5.96
C CYS A 91 -12.93 -6.57 -6.58
N THR A 92 -13.56 -7.74 -6.52
CA THR A 92 -14.84 -7.99 -7.19
C THR A 92 -15.92 -8.47 -6.21
N PRO A 93 -17.20 -8.23 -6.53
CA PRO A 93 -18.34 -8.73 -5.76
C PRO A 93 -18.39 -10.26 -5.71
N GLU A 94 -18.05 -10.91 -6.82
CA GLU A 94 -17.97 -12.37 -6.92
C GLU A 94 -16.96 -12.94 -5.93
N ASP A 95 -15.94 -12.15 -5.61
CA ASP A 95 -14.87 -12.52 -4.71
C ASP A 95 -15.14 -12.14 -3.25
N GLY A 96 -16.25 -11.47 -2.95
CA GLY A 96 -16.64 -11.11 -1.58
C GLY A 96 -16.70 -9.61 -1.30
N LEU A 97 -16.41 -8.73 -2.27
CA LEU A 97 -16.49 -7.29 -2.06
C LEU A 97 -17.93 -6.85 -1.74
N GLY A 98 -18.09 -6.13 -0.62
CA GLY A 98 -19.39 -5.70 -0.11
C GLY A 98 -20.19 -6.81 0.59
N GLN A 99 -19.64 -8.02 0.71
CA GLN A 99 -20.32 -9.13 1.37
C GLN A 99 -20.06 -9.15 2.88
N HIS A 100 -21.13 -9.44 3.62
CA HIS A 100 -21.17 -9.39 5.07
C HIS A 100 -21.33 -10.79 5.65
N TYR A 101 -20.23 -11.35 6.13
CA TYR A 101 -20.21 -12.65 6.78
C TYR A 101 -20.98 -12.65 8.12
N ARG A 102 -21.75 -13.71 8.35
CA ARG A 102 -22.47 -14.01 9.60
C ARG A 102 -22.27 -15.50 9.91
N GLU A 103 -21.89 -15.82 11.14
CA GLU A 103 -21.79 -17.23 11.57
C GLU A 103 -23.16 -17.93 11.57
N GLU A 104 -24.20 -17.20 11.99
CA GLU A 104 -25.59 -17.65 11.95
C GLU A 104 -26.41 -16.74 11.04
N ALA A 105 -27.39 -17.29 10.33
CA ALA A 105 -28.22 -16.52 9.38
C ALA A 105 -28.91 -15.30 10.02
N SER A 106 -29.29 -15.39 11.30
CA SER A 106 -29.88 -14.30 12.08
C SER A 106 -28.88 -13.53 12.98
N GLY A 107 -27.62 -13.94 13.02
CA GLY A 107 -26.59 -13.34 13.86
C GLY A 107 -26.10 -11.97 13.34
N PRO A 108 -25.40 -11.18 14.16
CA PRO A 108 -24.77 -9.95 13.71
C PRO A 108 -23.68 -10.26 12.67
N CYS A 109 -23.47 -9.31 11.77
CA CYS A 109 -22.34 -9.36 10.85
C CYS A 109 -21.01 -9.20 11.60
N LEU A 110 -19.97 -9.91 11.16
CA LEU A 110 -18.63 -9.83 11.74
C LEU A 110 -18.04 -8.41 11.73
N CYS A 111 -18.49 -7.52 10.83
CA CYS A 111 -18.13 -6.09 10.84
C CYS A 111 -18.30 -5.45 12.23
N HIS A 112 -19.35 -5.79 12.99
CA HIS A 112 -19.54 -5.21 14.32
C HIS A 112 -18.44 -5.59 15.30
N THR A 113 -17.80 -6.73 15.10
CA THR A 113 -16.67 -7.19 15.91
C THR A 113 -15.37 -6.58 15.43
N ILE A 114 -15.07 -6.68 14.13
CA ILE A 114 -13.74 -6.30 13.60
C ILE A 114 -13.59 -4.82 13.28
N TYR A 115 -14.70 -4.14 13.02
CA TYR A 115 -14.75 -2.73 12.68
C TYR A 115 -15.66 -1.92 13.62
N GLY A 116 -16.43 -2.51 14.53
CA GLY A 116 -17.37 -1.73 15.34
C GLY A 116 -18.36 -0.90 14.49
N GLU A 117 -18.87 0.19 15.06
CA GLU A 117 -19.65 1.19 14.33
C GLU A 117 -18.70 2.10 13.55
N ARG A 118 -18.86 2.15 12.23
CA ARG A 118 -18.06 3.01 11.35
C ARG A 118 -18.88 4.22 10.95
N SER A 119 -18.23 5.34 10.65
CA SER A 119 -18.94 6.50 10.10
C SER A 119 -19.35 6.24 8.63
N PHE A 120 -20.30 7.06 8.14
CA PHE A 120 -20.84 6.97 6.78
C PHE A 120 -19.79 7.20 5.67
N PHE A 121 -18.55 7.55 5.99
CA PHE A 121 -17.49 7.79 5.00
C PHE A 121 -17.26 6.59 4.06
N SER A 122 -17.46 5.37 4.55
CA SER A 122 -17.34 4.16 3.72
C SER A 122 -18.42 4.09 2.62
N TYR A 123 -19.55 4.77 2.82
CA TYR A 123 -20.64 4.90 1.85
C TYR A 123 -20.52 6.14 0.97
N LEU A 124 -19.43 6.91 1.07
CA LEU A 124 -19.18 8.07 0.22
C LEU A 124 -17.84 7.91 -0.51
N LEU A 125 -17.90 7.56 -1.79
CA LEU A 125 -16.73 7.44 -2.64
C LEU A 125 -16.45 8.76 -3.36
N VAL A 126 -15.48 9.51 -2.85
CA VAL A 126 -15.01 10.77 -3.49
C VAL A 126 -13.95 10.45 -4.54
N LEU A 127 -14.27 10.69 -5.80
CA LEU A 127 -13.40 10.48 -6.96
C LEU A 127 -12.59 11.74 -7.29
N PRO A 128 -11.27 11.62 -7.53
CA PRO A 128 -10.45 12.74 -7.99
C PRO A 128 -10.97 13.35 -9.30
N GLY A 129 -10.87 14.68 -9.43
CA GLY A 129 -11.27 15.39 -10.66
C GLY A 129 -10.44 15.01 -11.90
N THR A 130 -9.26 14.39 -11.68
CA THR A 130 -8.33 14.02 -12.74
C THR A 130 -8.63 12.67 -13.42
N LEU A 131 -9.62 11.92 -12.94
CA LEU A 131 -9.97 10.62 -13.53
C LEU A 131 -10.64 10.78 -14.90
N THR A 132 -10.30 9.88 -15.81
CA THR A 132 -10.95 9.69 -17.11
C THR A 132 -12.38 9.16 -16.94
N ASP A 133 -13.22 9.33 -17.95
CA ASP A 133 -14.61 8.85 -17.91
C ASP A 133 -14.71 7.31 -17.76
N ASP A 134 -13.77 6.58 -18.35
CA ASP A 134 -13.69 5.12 -18.22
C ASP A 134 -13.31 4.70 -16.79
N GLU A 135 -12.37 5.40 -16.15
CA GLU A 135 -12.04 5.19 -14.73
C GLU A 135 -13.22 5.53 -13.83
N VAL A 136 -13.91 6.65 -14.07
CA VAL A 136 -15.11 7.03 -13.33
C VAL A 136 -16.20 5.97 -13.47
N THR A 137 -16.42 5.45 -14.67
CA THR A 137 -17.41 4.40 -14.94
C THR A 137 -17.08 3.13 -14.17
N ARG A 138 -15.83 2.66 -14.23
CA ARG A 138 -15.38 1.49 -13.47
C ARG A 138 -15.55 1.66 -11.96
N ARG A 139 -15.22 2.84 -11.43
CA ARG A 139 -15.41 3.15 -10.00
C ARG A 139 -16.88 3.19 -9.60
N ARG A 140 -17.76 3.68 -10.47
CA ARG A 140 -19.20 3.64 -10.24
C ARG A 140 -19.76 2.22 -10.21
N GLU A 141 -19.27 1.32 -11.07
CA GLU A 141 -19.67 -0.08 -11.00
C GLU A 141 -19.27 -0.71 -9.66
N ILE A 142 -18.02 -0.54 -9.22
CA ILE A 142 -17.58 -1.02 -7.90
C ILE A 142 -18.44 -0.42 -6.76
N ALA A 143 -18.71 0.88 -6.82
CA ALA A 143 -19.49 1.57 -5.80
C ALA A 143 -20.90 1.00 -5.64
N LYS A 144 -21.53 0.48 -6.70
CA LYS A 144 -22.85 -0.18 -6.59
C LYS A 144 -22.81 -1.39 -5.66
N HIS A 145 -21.72 -2.15 -5.69
CA HIS A 145 -21.61 -3.39 -4.92
C HIS A 145 -21.36 -3.15 -3.44
N VAL A 146 -20.64 -2.07 -3.12
CA VAL A 146 -20.48 -1.59 -1.74
C VAL A 146 -21.58 -0.59 -1.35
N LYS A 147 -22.57 -0.35 -2.21
CA LYS A 147 -23.66 0.61 -2.01
C LYS A 147 -23.18 2.03 -1.65
N ALA A 148 -22.02 2.42 -2.16
CA ALA A 148 -21.45 3.74 -1.91
C ALA A 148 -22.00 4.77 -2.91
N VAL A 149 -22.27 5.97 -2.41
CA VAL A 149 -22.61 7.15 -3.20
C VAL A 149 -21.33 7.72 -3.79
N VAL A 150 -21.31 7.92 -5.11
CA VAL A 150 -20.14 8.41 -5.83
C VAL A 150 -20.27 9.91 -6.07
N ILE A 151 -19.25 10.67 -5.66
CA ILE A 151 -19.17 12.11 -5.90
C ILE A 151 -17.79 12.46 -6.44
N ARG A 152 -17.69 13.47 -7.31
CA ARG A 152 -16.37 13.98 -7.74
C ARG A 152 -15.88 15.03 -6.76
N GLU A 153 -14.56 15.12 -6.60
CA GLU A 153 -13.92 16.10 -5.73
C GLU A 153 -14.19 17.56 -6.16
N ASP A 154 -14.37 17.76 -7.47
CA ASP A 154 -14.71 19.05 -8.10
C ASP A 154 -16.23 19.37 -8.10
N ALA A 155 -17.04 18.56 -7.41
CA ALA A 155 -18.49 18.80 -7.32
C ALA A 155 -18.81 20.06 -6.50
N THR A 156 -19.94 20.69 -6.84
CA THR A 156 -20.49 21.85 -6.10
C THR A 156 -20.78 21.49 -4.63
N PRO A 157 -20.69 22.45 -3.69
CA PRO A 157 -21.03 22.23 -2.29
C PRO A 157 -22.42 21.59 -2.07
N GLU A 158 -23.42 22.01 -2.86
CA GLU A 158 -24.79 21.50 -2.77
C GLU A 158 -24.87 20.02 -3.17
N ALA A 159 -24.23 19.64 -4.27
CA ALA A 159 -24.14 18.25 -4.69
C ALA A 159 -23.38 17.38 -3.68
N ARG A 160 -22.33 17.92 -3.05
CA ARG A 160 -21.59 17.23 -1.99
C ARG A 160 -22.47 16.98 -0.77
N GLN A 161 -23.22 17.98 -0.33
CA GLN A 161 -24.13 17.86 0.79
C GLN A 161 -25.22 16.80 0.53
N LEU A 162 -25.81 16.78 -0.66
CA LEU A 162 -26.79 15.77 -1.05
C LEU A 162 -26.20 14.36 -1.04
N ALA A 163 -24.97 14.20 -1.56
CA ALA A 163 -24.28 12.92 -1.56
C ALA A 163 -23.93 12.43 -0.15
N GLU A 164 -23.54 13.33 0.75
CA GLU A 164 -23.27 13.02 2.16
C GLU A 164 -24.56 12.60 2.91
N GLU A 165 -25.69 13.24 2.63
CA GLU A 165 -26.99 12.88 3.20
C GLU A 165 -27.45 11.50 2.70
N GLU A 166 -27.33 11.23 1.41
CA GLU A 166 -27.64 9.93 0.82
C GLU A 166 -26.73 8.84 1.40
N ALA A 167 -25.42 9.07 1.46
CA ALA A 167 -24.46 8.13 2.05
C ALA A 167 -24.79 7.83 3.52
N ARG A 168 -25.19 8.84 4.30
CA ARG A 168 -25.61 8.67 5.70
C ARG A 168 -26.90 7.86 5.81
N LYS A 169 -27.84 8.06 4.90
CA LYS A 169 -29.07 7.26 4.85
C LYS A 169 -28.74 5.80 4.55
N THR A 170 -27.96 5.53 3.51
CA THR A 170 -27.54 4.17 3.13
C THR A 170 -26.77 3.49 4.26
N TRP A 171 -25.86 4.21 4.92
CA TRP A 171 -25.14 3.72 6.10
C TRP A 171 -26.07 3.26 7.23
N ASN A 172 -27.10 4.05 7.56
CA ASN A 172 -28.08 3.67 8.57
C ASN A 172 -28.91 2.44 8.15
N GLU A 173 -29.37 2.40 6.90
CA GLU A 173 -30.17 1.28 6.36
C GLU A 173 -29.38 -0.04 6.31
N ASN A 174 -28.05 0.02 6.22
CA ASN A 174 -27.18 -1.15 6.20
C ASN A 174 -26.62 -1.49 7.59
N GLY A 175 -27.21 -0.99 8.68
CA GLY A 175 -26.83 -1.39 10.03
C GLY A 175 -25.50 -0.79 10.52
N ARG A 176 -25.07 0.32 9.90
CA ARG A 176 -23.91 1.12 10.31
C ARG A 176 -22.54 0.41 10.28
N VAL A 177 -22.43 -0.62 9.46
CA VAL A 177 -21.19 -1.37 9.22
C VAL A 177 -20.43 -0.85 8.00
N ALA A 178 -19.14 -1.16 7.90
CA ALA A 178 -18.31 -0.80 6.75
C ALA A 178 -18.89 -1.31 5.42
N SER A 179 -18.97 -0.43 4.42
CA SER A 179 -19.57 -0.71 3.11
C SER A 179 -18.90 -1.82 2.29
N TRP A 180 -17.59 -2.02 2.50
CA TRP A 180 -16.80 -3.03 1.79
C TRP A 180 -16.99 -4.45 2.33
N GLY A 181 -17.73 -4.62 3.42
CA GLY A 181 -18.03 -5.94 3.99
C GLY A 181 -16.90 -6.53 4.84
N CYS A 182 -17.10 -7.77 5.28
CA CYS A 182 -16.17 -8.52 6.12
C CYS A 182 -15.92 -9.95 5.62
N GLN A 183 -16.40 -10.32 4.44
CA GLN A 183 -16.14 -11.63 3.86
C GLN A 183 -14.63 -11.89 3.72
N GLY A 184 -13.87 -10.88 3.26
CA GLY A 184 -12.41 -10.99 3.17
C GLY A 184 -11.75 -11.32 4.51
N PHE A 185 -12.24 -10.81 5.63
CA PHE A 185 -11.68 -11.19 6.92
C PHE A 185 -11.91 -12.68 7.24
N GLN A 186 -13.09 -13.22 6.89
CA GLN A 186 -13.36 -14.64 7.08
C GLN A 186 -12.48 -15.52 6.19
N ASP A 187 -12.36 -15.17 4.91
CA ASP A 187 -11.52 -15.90 3.95
C ASP A 187 -10.04 -15.84 4.38
N TRP A 188 -9.60 -14.68 4.89
CA TRP A 188 -8.26 -14.49 5.43
C TRP A 188 -8.01 -15.39 6.64
N LYS A 189 -8.97 -15.44 7.56
CA LYS A 189 -8.90 -16.29 8.76
C LYS A 189 -8.75 -17.76 8.38
N GLU A 190 -9.48 -18.24 7.38
CA GLU A 190 -9.36 -19.62 6.88
C GLU A 190 -7.96 -19.91 6.33
N ASN A 191 -7.38 -18.97 5.57
CA ASN A 191 -6.00 -19.09 5.09
C ASN A 191 -4.97 -19.13 6.24
N VAL A 192 -5.15 -18.31 7.28
CA VAL A 192 -4.28 -18.32 8.47
C VAL A 192 -4.40 -19.64 9.22
N GLU A 193 -5.63 -20.14 9.42
CA GLU A 193 -5.87 -21.43 10.08
C GLU A 193 -5.18 -22.58 9.35
N GLU A 194 -5.19 -22.60 8.01
CA GLU A 194 -4.46 -23.59 7.23
C GLU A 194 -2.94 -23.43 7.36
N ALA A 195 -2.41 -22.20 7.33
CA ALA A 195 -0.98 -21.95 7.55
C ALA A 195 -0.51 -22.44 8.94
N VAL A 196 -1.31 -22.20 9.97
CA VAL A 196 -1.06 -22.67 11.34
C VAL A 196 -1.08 -24.20 11.41
N LYS A 197 -2.06 -24.85 10.78
CA LYS A 197 -2.14 -26.31 10.69
C LYS A 197 -0.93 -26.93 9.99
N LEU A 198 -0.39 -26.24 8.99
CA LEU A 198 0.85 -26.60 8.30
C LEU A 198 2.13 -26.20 9.05
N LYS A 199 2.01 -25.68 10.29
CA LYS A 199 3.13 -25.29 11.17
C LYS A 199 4.05 -24.23 10.56
N GLN A 200 3.47 -23.32 9.78
CA GLN A 200 4.21 -22.21 9.17
C GLN A 200 4.40 -21.09 10.18
N ARG A 201 5.58 -20.47 10.19
CA ARG A 201 5.85 -19.27 11.00
C ARG A 201 5.12 -18.07 10.41
N LEU A 202 4.21 -17.48 11.17
CA LEU A 202 3.41 -16.35 10.70
C LEU A 202 4.24 -15.05 10.69
N LYS A 203 4.04 -14.19 9.70
CA LYS A 203 4.71 -12.89 9.55
C LYS A 203 3.68 -11.77 9.39
N VAL A 204 3.83 -10.70 10.15
CA VAL A 204 3.03 -9.47 10.05
C VAL A 204 3.95 -8.32 9.67
N VAL A 205 3.66 -7.65 8.56
CA VAL A 205 4.45 -6.51 8.08
C VAL A 205 3.84 -5.18 8.56
N PHE A 206 4.68 -4.34 9.17
CA PHE A 206 4.36 -3.02 9.70
C PHE A 206 4.96 -1.90 8.85
N PHE A 207 4.47 -0.69 9.06
CA PHE A 207 5.03 0.53 8.49
C PHE A 207 6.49 0.78 8.93
N PRO A 208 7.26 1.54 8.14
CA PRO A 208 8.67 1.81 8.41
C PRO A 208 8.90 2.42 9.78
N GLY A 209 9.77 1.78 10.57
CA GLY A 209 10.11 2.17 11.93
C GLY A 209 8.99 1.98 12.95
N GLN A 210 7.88 1.32 12.58
CA GLN A 210 6.67 1.22 13.41
C GLN A 210 6.27 -0.23 13.75
N VAL A 211 7.24 -1.15 13.72
CA VAL A 211 7.06 -2.55 14.13
C VAL A 211 6.39 -2.63 15.50
N GLY A 212 5.27 -3.35 15.58
CA GLY A 212 4.50 -3.57 16.80
C GLY A 212 3.67 -2.39 17.29
N GLN A 213 3.70 -1.24 16.61
CA GLN A 213 2.85 -0.08 16.94
C GLN A 213 1.44 -0.26 16.37
N GLY A 214 0.49 0.55 16.86
CA GLY A 214 -0.88 0.59 16.31
C GLY A 214 -1.76 -0.62 16.58
N LYS A 215 -1.25 -1.60 17.35
CA LYS A 215 -2.01 -2.80 17.75
C LYS A 215 -3.21 -2.41 18.62
N VAL A 216 -4.32 -3.09 18.40
CA VAL A 216 -5.57 -2.94 19.17
C VAL A 216 -5.96 -4.29 19.74
N ALA A 217 -6.50 -4.34 20.96
CA ALA A 217 -7.02 -5.59 21.51
C ALA A 217 -8.30 -6.00 20.77
N TRP A 218 -8.53 -7.30 20.60
CA TRP A 218 -9.70 -7.81 19.88
C TRP A 218 -11.02 -7.32 20.47
N GLU A 219 -11.11 -7.25 21.79
CA GLU A 219 -12.29 -6.80 22.52
C GLU A 219 -12.58 -5.30 22.34
N ASP A 220 -11.55 -4.54 21.95
CA ASP A 220 -11.62 -3.09 21.76
C ASP A 220 -12.02 -2.70 20.33
N LEU A 221 -11.88 -3.59 19.35
CA LEU A 221 -12.22 -3.33 17.94
C LEU A 221 -13.68 -2.90 17.71
N ARG A 222 -14.59 -3.34 18.59
CA ARG A 222 -16.01 -2.98 18.55
C ARG A 222 -16.30 -1.53 18.97
N HIS A 223 -15.34 -0.86 19.60
CA HIS A 223 -15.48 0.51 20.07
C HIS A 223 -15.16 1.52 18.97
N GLU A 224 -15.53 2.78 19.21
CA GLU A 224 -15.29 3.88 18.27
C GLU A 224 -13.81 4.28 18.30
N LEU A 225 -13.00 3.49 17.59
CA LEU A 225 -11.57 3.68 17.41
C LEU A 225 -11.28 4.04 15.94
N ASP A 226 -10.36 4.97 15.73
CA ASP A 226 -9.80 5.21 14.41
C ASP A 226 -8.76 4.14 14.07
N LEU A 227 -9.16 3.16 13.26
CA LEU A 227 -8.22 2.14 12.79
C LEU A 227 -7.29 2.67 11.68
N TRP A 228 -7.61 3.80 11.03
CA TRP A 228 -6.85 4.36 9.91
C TRP A 228 -6.01 5.58 10.33
N ASP A 229 -5.45 5.54 11.54
CA ASP A 229 -4.64 6.59 12.17
C ASP A 229 -3.18 6.71 11.66
N ASP A 230 -2.80 5.91 10.64
CA ASP A 230 -1.42 5.75 10.11
C ASP A 230 -0.35 5.24 11.10
N ILE A 231 -0.77 4.62 12.21
CA ILE A 231 0.15 4.10 13.21
C ILE A 231 0.30 2.58 13.01
N GLY A 232 1.53 2.15 12.76
CA GLY A 232 1.95 0.75 12.71
C GLY A 232 1.53 -0.01 11.46
N CYS A 233 0.26 0.05 11.08
CA CYS A 233 -0.31 -0.71 9.97
C CYS A 233 -1.64 -0.09 9.50
N GLU A 234 -2.20 -0.60 8.40
CA GLU A 234 -3.49 -0.13 7.87
C GLU A 234 -4.67 -0.61 8.73
N GLY A 235 -5.83 0.06 8.61
CA GLY A 235 -6.97 -0.24 9.47
C GLY A 235 -7.50 -1.68 9.34
N ASP A 236 -7.46 -2.25 8.13
CA ASP A 236 -7.83 -3.65 7.91
C ASP A 236 -6.78 -4.60 8.53
N GLN A 237 -5.50 -4.24 8.52
CA GLN A 237 -4.46 -5.04 9.18
C GLN A 237 -4.61 -5.04 10.70
N LYS A 238 -5.11 -3.97 11.31
CA LYS A 238 -5.28 -3.90 12.76
C LYS A 238 -6.25 -4.97 13.27
N CYS A 239 -7.32 -5.26 12.54
CA CYS A 239 -8.25 -6.31 12.96
C CYS A 239 -7.66 -7.72 12.75
N GLU A 240 -6.85 -7.92 11.70
CA GLU A 240 -6.08 -9.15 11.47
C GLU A 240 -5.11 -9.41 12.64
N ILE A 241 -4.31 -8.40 13.01
CA ILE A 241 -3.32 -8.48 14.10
C ILE A 241 -4.00 -8.72 15.45
N ALA A 242 -5.10 -8.03 15.72
CA ALA A 242 -5.89 -8.23 16.94
C ALA A 242 -6.42 -9.67 17.04
N TYR A 243 -6.83 -10.26 15.92
CA TYR A 243 -7.24 -11.66 15.87
C TYR A 243 -6.07 -12.59 16.18
N LEU A 244 -4.91 -12.40 15.54
CA LEU A 244 -3.71 -13.20 15.82
C LEU A 244 -3.32 -13.13 17.30
N ASP A 245 -3.34 -11.94 17.90
CA ASP A 245 -3.06 -11.75 19.32
C ASP A 245 -4.06 -12.48 20.23
N LYS A 246 -5.36 -12.44 19.89
CA LYS A 246 -6.40 -13.22 20.61
C LYS A 246 -6.11 -14.71 20.50
N MET A 247 -5.85 -15.20 19.29
CA MET A 247 -5.64 -16.62 19.05
C MET A 247 -4.35 -17.12 19.68
N TRP A 248 -3.29 -16.32 19.71
CA TRP A 248 -2.07 -16.65 20.46
C TRP A 248 -2.35 -16.82 21.96
N LYS A 249 -3.14 -15.92 22.56
CA LYS A 249 -3.55 -16.05 23.98
C LYS A 249 -4.40 -17.30 24.24
N GLU A 250 -5.28 -17.68 23.30
CA GLU A 250 -6.23 -18.78 23.48
C GLU A 250 -5.67 -20.16 23.09
N LYS A 251 -4.83 -20.21 22.06
CA LYS A 251 -4.38 -21.46 21.41
C LYS A 251 -2.86 -21.67 21.48
N GLY A 252 -2.09 -20.70 21.94
CA GLY A 252 -0.65 -20.83 22.18
C GLY A 252 0.23 -20.55 20.96
N ASP A 253 1.49 -20.93 21.05
CA ASP A 253 2.60 -20.44 20.22
C ASP A 253 2.51 -20.78 18.73
N ASP A 254 1.66 -21.72 18.34
CA ASP A 254 1.35 -21.99 16.92
C ASP A 254 0.76 -20.76 16.21
N TRP A 255 0.20 -19.80 16.96
CA TRP A 255 -0.37 -18.54 16.47
C TRP A 255 0.55 -17.33 16.67
N ALA A 256 1.75 -17.53 17.22
CA ALA A 256 2.74 -16.46 17.33
C ALA A 256 3.18 -16.02 15.92
N TYR A 257 3.52 -14.74 15.79
CA TYR A 257 4.00 -14.16 14.54
C TYR A 257 5.25 -13.31 14.75
N ASP A 258 6.11 -13.29 13.74
CA ASP A 258 7.20 -12.32 13.68
C ASP A 258 6.68 -10.99 13.15
N SER A 259 7.08 -9.91 13.81
CA SER A 259 6.79 -8.56 13.35
C SER A 259 7.92 -8.07 12.43
N VAL A 260 7.58 -7.72 11.20
CA VAL A 260 8.54 -7.38 10.13
C VAL A 260 8.35 -5.90 9.75
N ASP A 261 9.45 -5.16 9.60
CA ASP A 261 9.40 -3.82 9.03
C ASP A 261 9.28 -3.92 7.50
N VAL A 262 8.36 -3.18 6.88
CA VAL A 262 8.23 -3.19 5.41
C VAL A 262 9.52 -2.79 4.70
N THR A 263 10.35 -1.94 5.31
CA THR A 263 11.65 -1.56 4.74
C THR A 263 12.62 -2.73 4.72
N ASP A 264 12.61 -3.57 5.75
CA ASP A 264 13.42 -4.79 5.81
C ASP A 264 12.91 -5.82 4.80
N PHE A 265 11.59 -6.03 4.72
CA PHE A 265 10.97 -6.86 3.69
C PHE A 265 11.40 -6.40 2.28
N LEU A 266 11.19 -5.12 1.97
CA LEU A 266 11.56 -4.55 0.66
C LEU A 266 13.06 -4.65 0.41
N LYS A 267 13.91 -4.50 1.42
CA LYS A 267 15.37 -4.65 1.26
C LYS A 267 15.74 -6.08 0.85
N ASP A 268 15.05 -7.07 1.38
CA ASP A 268 15.32 -8.47 1.06
C ASP A 268 14.79 -8.86 -0.33
N GLU A 269 13.65 -8.31 -0.73
CA GLU A 269 13.07 -8.52 -2.06
C GLU A 269 13.83 -7.77 -3.17
N PHE A 270 14.26 -6.53 -2.90
CA PHE A 270 14.95 -5.69 -3.87
C PHE A 270 16.47 -5.90 -3.81
N LYS A 271 16.96 -6.93 -4.51
CA LYS A 271 18.39 -7.25 -4.58
C LYS A 271 19.16 -6.24 -5.44
N VAL A 272 20.34 -5.81 -4.95
CA VAL A 272 21.29 -5.02 -5.75
C VAL A 272 21.63 -5.77 -7.05
N GLY A 273 21.60 -5.07 -8.17
CA GLY A 273 21.73 -5.62 -9.52
C GLY A 273 20.39 -5.96 -10.19
N GLY A 274 19.27 -5.94 -9.46
CA GLY A 274 17.94 -6.15 -10.02
C GLY A 274 17.42 -4.95 -10.82
N ASP A 275 16.57 -5.22 -11.81
CA ASP A 275 15.89 -4.19 -12.59
C ASP A 275 14.65 -3.68 -11.86
N VAL A 276 14.51 -2.37 -11.80
CA VAL A 276 13.42 -1.67 -11.11
C VAL A 276 12.90 -0.53 -11.97
N ASP A 277 11.60 -0.28 -11.86
CA ASP A 277 10.97 0.95 -12.31
C ASP A 277 10.90 1.92 -11.12
N ALA A 278 11.47 3.11 -11.30
CA ALA A 278 11.71 4.09 -10.28
C ALA A 278 11.11 5.45 -10.63
N PHE A 279 10.43 6.09 -9.69
CA PHE A 279 9.95 7.46 -9.83
C PHE A 279 10.87 8.43 -9.10
N ASP A 280 11.40 9.42 -9.81
CA ASP A 280 12.28 10.44 -9.24
C ASP A 280 11.52 11.66 -8.66
N GLY A 281 10.19 11.67 -8.79
CA GLY A 281 9.32 12.81 -8.44
C GLY A 281 8.77 13.56 -9.66
N GLN A 282 9.27 13.30 -10.86
CA GLN A 282 8.82 13.90 -12.11
C GLN A 282 8.47 12.85 -13.17
N GLN A 283 9.30 11.82 -13.32
CA GLN A 283 9.11 10.77 -14.32
C GLN A 283 9.55 9.39 -13.84
N TRP A 284 9.10 8.38 -14.59
CA TRP A 284 9.46 6.99 -14.41
C TRP A 284 10.73 6.65 -15.15
N TRP A 285 11.60 5.92 -14.47
CA TRP A 285 12.87 5.45 -14.96
C TRP A 285 12.92 3.95 -14.84
N ASN A 286 13.32 3.28 -15.91
CA ASN A 286 13.85 1.94 -15.76
C ASN A 286 15.33 2.03 -15.36
N GLY A 287 15.74 1.21 -14.41
CA GLY A 287 17.13 1.19 -14.00
C GLY A 287 17.51 -0.03 -13.18
N THR A 288 18.81 -0.16 -12.96
CA THR A 288 19.38 -1.20 -12.10
C THR A 288 19.56 -0.67 -10.69
N LEU A 289 19.10 -1.42 -9.70
CA LEU A 289 19.28 -1.09 -8.31
C LEU A 289 20.76 -1.23 -7.92
N LEU A 290 21.39 -0.11 -7.55
CA LEU A 290 22.79 -0.05 -7.12
C LEU A 290 22.97 -0.17 -5.60
N GLY A 291 21.93 0.13 -4.82
CA GLY A 291 22.04 0.12 -3.37
C GLY A 291 20.70 0.24 -2.67
N VAL A 292 20.61 -0.43 -1.52
CA VAL A 292 19.46 -0.42 -0.60
C VAL A 292 19.78 0.45 0.63
N PRO A 293 18.78 0.97 1.36
CA PRO A 293 18.99 1.67 2.62
C PRO A 293 19.79 0.81 3.60
N LYS A 294 20.83 1.40 4.21
CA LYS A 294 21.63 0.71 5.24
C LYS A 294 20.89 0.57 6.57
N THR A 295 20.00 1.52 6.85
CA THR A 295 19.19 1.60 8.08
C THR A 295 17.79 2.04 7.72
N VAL A 296 16.79 1.53 8.43
CA VAL A 296 15.39 1.98 8.30
C VAL A 296 15.27 3.37 8.93
N PRO A 297 14.90 4.40 8.17
CA PRO A 297 14.64 5.71 8.73
C PRO A 297 13.26 5.75 9.39
N LYS A 298 13.11 6.64 10.38
CA LYS A 298 11.81 6.88 11.04
C LYS A 298 10.75 7.45 10.09
N ASP A 299 11.19 8.23 9.09
CA ASP A 299 10.33 8.73 8.02
C ASP A 299 10.51 7.85 6.78
N PRO A 300 9.48 7.15 6.29
CA PRO A 300 9.54 6.38 5.05
C PRO A 300 10.11 7.15 3.85
N ARG A 301 9.92 8.47 3.80
CA ARG A 301 10.41 9.35 2.72
C ARG A 301 11.94 9.49 2.71
N ASP A 302 12.58 9.18 3.82
CA ASP A 302 14.04 9.23 3.96
C ASP A 302 14.71 7.92 3.52
N ALA A 303 13.93 6.85 3.29
CA ALA A 303 14.47 5.58 2.82
C ALA A 303 14.89 5.73 1.35
N LYS A 304 16.18 5.54 1.07
CA LYS A 304 16.77 5.77 -0.25
C LYS A 304 17.33 4.49 -0.85
N TRP A 305 16.70 4.05 -1.93
CA TRP A 305 17.28 3.09 -2.85
C TRP A 305 17.96 3.87 -3.98
N VAL A 306 19.17 3.44 -4.34
CA VAL A 306 19.96 4.09 -5.39
C VAL A 306 19.77 3.31 -6.66
N VAL A 307 19.26 3.96 -7.70
CA VAL A 307 19.05 3.33 -9.02
C VAL A 307 19.92 4.02 -10.05
N GLN A 308 20.55 3.21 -10.90
CA GLN A 308 21.20 3.67 -12.11
C GLN A 308 20.23 3.51 -13.27
N SER A 309 19.85 4.62 -13.90
CA SER A 309 18.98 4.56 -15.07
C SER A 309 19.66 3.77 -16.20
N GLN A 310 18.90 2.88 -16.85
CA GLN A 310 19.28 2.22 -18.10
C GLN A 310 18.91 3.11 -19.30
N ASP A 311 19.50 4.30 -19.34
CA ASP A 311 19.64 5.22 -20.48
C ASP A 311 18.40 5.87 -21.17
N SER A 312 18.70 7.08 -21.63
CA SER A 312 17.92 8.26 -22.04
C SER A 312 16.88 8.16 -23.18
N LYS A 313 16.48 6.96 -23.64
CA LYS A 313 15.63 6.81 -24.86
C LYS A 313 14.35 5.97 -24.74
N SER A 314 14.00 5.44 -23.58
CA SER A 314 12.76 4.66 -23.42
C SER A 314 11.55 5.53 -23.04
N ARG A 315 11.20 6.50 -23.90
CA ARG A 315 9.87 7.13 -23.87
C ARG A 315 8.85 6.21 -24.55
N LYS A 316 8.22 5.32 -23.77
CA LYS A 316 6.98 4.55 -24.00
C LYS A 316 7.12 3.28 -23.16
N LEU A 317 6.25 2.91 -22.24
CA LEU A 317 4.82 3.15 -22.06
C LEU A 317 4.50 3.25 -20.55
N TRP A 318 3.28 3.70 -20.26
CA TRP A 318 2.40 3.48 -19.09
C TRP A 318 1.74 4.81 -18.71
N SER A 319 0.59 5.07 -19.32
CA SER A 319 -0.27 6.22 -19.04
C SER A 319 -0.83 6.15 -17.62
N SER A 320 -1.02 7.34 -17.04
CA SER A 320 -1.80 7.70 -15.85
C SER A 320 -2.71 6.58 -15.32
N SER A 321 -2.63 6.19 -14.05
CA SER A 321 -2.87 7.08 -12.91
C SER A 321 -2.29 6.45 -11.64
N SER A 322 -1.63 7.26 -10.79
CA SER A 322 -1.04 6.88 -9.49
C SER A 322 -0.01 5.74 -9.56
N GLN A 323 1.29 6.04 -9.55
CA GLN A 323 2.33 5.03 -9.82
C GLN A 323 3.33 4.93 -8.64
N THR A 324 3.67 3.69 -8.29
CA THR A 324 4.51 3.26 -7.16
C THR A 324 5.68 2.43 -7.71
N ALA A 325 6.87 2.47 -7.10
CA ALA A 325 8.12 1.94 -7.67
C ALA A 325 8.15 0.42 -7.93
N ARG A 326 7.91 -0.11 -9.14
CA ARG A 326 7.75 -1.56 -9.35
C ARG A 326 9.07 -2.32 -9.60
N LEU A 327 9.15 -3.59 -9.21
CA LEU A 327 10.19 -4.51 -9.69
C LEU A 327 9.87 -4.95 -11.12
N ARG A 328 10.89 -5.08 -11.98
CA ARG A 328 10.75 -5.83 -13.22
C ARG A 328 11.33 -7.23 -13.04
N TRP A 329 10.46 -8.22 -13.12
CA TRP A 329 10.86 -9.62 -13.16
C TRP A 329 11.22 -9.98 -14.60
N GLN A 330 12.49 -10.32 -14.87
CA GLN A 330 12.90 -11.00 -16.10
C GLN A 330 12.56 -12.49 -16.04
#